data_AF-A0A8J5WNX0-F1
#
_entry.id   AF-A0A8J5WNX0-F1
#
_cell.length_a   1.000
_cell.length_b   1.000
_cell.length_c   1.000
_cell.angle_alpha   90.00
_cell.angle_beta   90.00
_cell.angle_gamma   90.00
#
_symmetry.space_group_name_H-M   'P 1'
#
loop_
_entity.id
_entity.type
_entity.pdbx_description
1 polymer ?
#
loop_
_entity_poly.entity_id
_entity_poly.type
_entity_poly.pdbx_seq_one_letter_code
_entity_poly.pdbx_strand_id
1 'polypeptide(L)'
;MGNARDAARKSKKVTAGASGAPSPKKLKTQPAAQADGAVAKPEVAEKPPSPVKSKRSSSPIKPKLSDDGAPVETKRSPSPTRSKTLAVGKQLEMKEKSSPKKSKTLGAKSDSKPSGEGIGLQSEEKKNRSPSPTKAQGKASESKDKKRSSSPKKTKTMGAPKSKEKDTSLELKKKGSEFNPMAAAYWSPGEPVPFLFLAKALDLIANESGRIIITEILSNVFRTVIATTPDDLLATVYLSANRIAPPHEGTELGIGDASIIRALAEAYGRKEEHVKKNLKELGDLGLVAKASRLSQKMMYKPKPLTISRVLATFRTIAKESGKESQDKKRNHIKGLLVAATDCEPQYIIRLLQSKMRIGLAEKTVQMALGQAAVYCENHSPSSKVQSPFEEAAKIIKQAYSVLPIYDKIVPALLEVGVWKLPEICSFSIGVPVGPMLAKATKSVSEIIDKFQGLEYTCEYKYDGERAQIHCMEDGSIEIYSRNAERNTGKYPDVVDAVSRFLKPTVKSFVLDCEIVAYDREKKKILPFQVLSTRARKAVTINDIKVSVCTFGFDILYINGKPLLQEQLKVRREHLYNSFEEVPGVFQLATAITSSDLEEIQKFLDTAVNSR
;
A
#
# COMPACT_ATOMS: atom_id res chain seq x y z
N MET A 1 -12.00 61.39 41.00
CA MET A 1 -10.70 61.01 41.62
C MET A 1 -9.87 60.37 40.51
N GLY A 2 -8.72 60.84 40.04
CA GLY A 2 -7.89 62.00 40.44
C GLY A 2 -7.01 61.73 41.67
N ASN A 3 -5.71 62.09 41.71
CA ASN A 3 -4.82 62.57 40.63
C ASN A 3 -3.33 62.57 41.11
N ALA A 4 -2.39 61.93 40.40
CA ALA A 4 -0.91 62.05 40.58
C ALA A 4 -0.21 61.35 39.38
N ARG A 5 0.81 61.83 38.64
CA ARG A 5 1.90 62.83 38.81
C ARG A 5 3.04 62.40 39.76
N ASP A 6 4.33 62.60 39.45
CA ASP A 6 4.97 63.13 38.22
C ASP A 6 6.45 62.68 38.13
N ALA A 7 7.02 62.55 36.92
CA ALA A 7 8.47 62.51 36.68
C ALA A 7 8.86 62.67 35.19
N ALA A 8 9.33 63.85 34.80
CA ALA A 8 10.04 64.12 33.53
C ALA A 8 11.43 64.74 33.87
N ARG A 9 12.35 65.21 33.00
CA ARG A 9 12.34 65.59 31.57
C ARG A 9 13.78 65.93 31.11
N LYS A 10 14.12 65.80 29.81
CA LYS A 10 15.07 66.62 28.98
C LYS A 10 15.15 65.99 27.57
N SER A 11 14.79 66.57 26.40
CA SER A 11 14.76 67.95 25.82
C SER A 11 16.17 68.49 25.47
N LYS A 12 16.48 69.11 24.29
CA LYS A 12 15.78 69.55 23.04
C LYS A 12 16.52 68.92 21.80
N LYS A 13 16.44 69.23 20.48
CA LYS A 13 15.82 70.16 19.46
C LYS A 13 15.85 69.34 18.11
N VAL A 14 15.07 69.46 17.01
CA VAL A 14 14.52 70.53 16.14
C VAL A 14 15.59 71.12 15.17
N THR A 15 15.44 71.21 13.82
CA THR A 15 14.30 71.70 12.98
C THR A 15 14.30 71.14 11.53
N ALA A 16 13.11 71.07 10.87
CA ALA A 16 12.74 71.25 9.43
C ALA A 16 13.62 70.74 8.24
N GLY A 17 13.08 70.41 7.04
CA GLY A 17 11.68 70.32 6.59
C GLY A 17 11.50 70.32 5.05
N ALA A 18 10.24 70.17 4.59
CA ALA A 18 9.68 70.43 3.25
C ALA A 18 9.94 69.49 2.03
N SER A 19 8.81 69.08 1.41
CA SER A 19 8.53 68.91 -0.05
C SER A 19 9.30 67.92 -0.95
N GLY A 20 8.54 67.29 -1.87
CA GLY A 20 9.03 66.92 -3.22
C GLY A 20 8.95 65.43 -3.57
N ALA A 21 8.17 65.09 -4.60
CA ALA A 21 8.26 63.81 -5.30
C ALA A 21 8.88 64.01 -6.70
N PRO A 22 9.64 63.03 -7.22
CA PRO A 22 9.86 62.93 -8.67
C PRO A 22 9.56 61.54 -9.25
N SER A 23 9.15 61.52 -10.52
CA SER A 23 8.99 60.30 -11.33
C SER A 23 10.30 59.93 -12.06
N PRO A 24 10.52 58.66 -12.44
CA PRO A 24 11.70 58.27 -13.23
C PRO A 24 11.44 58.37 -14.75
N LYS A 25 12.36 58.97 -15.53
CA LYS A 25 12.44 58.78 -17.00
C LYS A 25 13.70 59.37 -17.67
N LYS A 26 14.07 58.73 -18.81
CA LYS A 26 15.03 59.13 -19.88
C LYS A 26 16.54 58.94 -19.54
N LEU A 27 17.35 58.24 -20.36
CA LEU A 27 17.79 58.41 -21.78
C LEU A 27 18.93 59.44 -21.93
N LYS A 28 19.94 59.33 -22.82
CA LYS A 28 20.31 58.36 -23.89
C LYS A 28 21.74 58.69 -24.39
N THR A 29 22.52 57.73 -24.92
CA THR A 29 23.53 57.98 -25.98
C THR A 29 23.93 56.71 -26.77
N GLN A 30 24.54 56.91 -27.94
CA GLN A 30 24.99 55.95 -28.98
C GLN A 30 26.24 56.60 -29.69
N PRO A 31 26.95 56.04 -30.70
CA PRO A 31 26.39 55.64 -32.02
C PRO A 31 27.14 54.55 -32.86
N ALA A 32 26.55 54.23 -34.04
CA ALA A 32 27.18 53.83 -35.33
C ALA A 32 28.09 52.56 -35.44
N ALA A 33 28.16 51.79 -36.55
CA ALA A 33 27.36 51.57 -37.78
C ALA A 33 27.89 50.25 -38.43
N GLN A 34 27.55 49.70 -39.62
CA GLN A 34 26.77 50.05 -40.83
C GLN A 34 25.94 48.80 -41.28
N ALA A 35 24.80 48.90 -41.97
CA ALA A 35 24.55 48.82 -43.45
C ALA A 35 25.07 47.56 -44.18
N ASP A 36 24.36 46.87 -45.09
CA ASP A 36 22.93 46.84 -45.51
C ASP A 36 22.71 45.51 -46.33
N GLY A 37 21.57 45.09 -46.90
CA GLY A 37 20.24 45.69 -47.12
C GLY A 37 19.22 44.64 -47.64
N ALA A 38 18.37 44.95 -48.64
CA ALA A 38 17.29 44.04 -49.11
C ALA A 38 16.94 44.14 -50.63
N VAL A 39 16.29 43.10 -51.20
CA VAL A 39 15.39 43.08 -52.40
C VAL A 39 14.77 41.66 -52.57
N ALA A 40 13.81 41.43 -53.49
CA ALA A 40 12.83 40.32 -53.47
C ALA A 40 12.85 39.31 -54.66
N LYS A 41 11.99 38.26 -54.53
CA LYS A 41 11.28 37.36 -55.51
C LYS A 41 11.61 37.44 -57.04
N PRO A 42 11.49 36.34 -57.84
CA PRO A 42 10.38 35.38 -57.78
C PRO A 42 10.59 33.89 -58.20
N GLU A 43 9.53 33.08 -57.98
CA GLU A 43 8.93 32.01 -58.81
C GLU A 43 9.56 30.64 -59.24
N VAL A 44 8.66 29.63 -59.22
CA VAL A 44 8.44 28.48 -60.17
C VAL A 44 9.28 27.17 -60.08
N ALA A 45 8.63 26.16 -59.45
CA ALA A 45 8.37 24.78 -59.92
C ALA A 45 9.41 23.63 -59.90
N GLU A 46 8.82 22.42 -60.14
CA GLU A 46 9.40 21.11 -60.50
C GLU A 46 9.94 20.15 -59.42
N LYS A 47 10.04 18.87 -59.83
CA LYS A 47 9.97 17.63 -59.03
C LYS A 47 11.33 17.10 -58.53
N PRO A 48 11.35 16.12 -57.59
CA PRO A 48 12.59 15.66 -56.95
C PRO A 48 13.40 14.64 -57.79
N PRO A 49 14.73 14.58 -57.60
CA PRO A 49 15.56 13.49 -58.12
C PRO A 49 15.44 12.22 -57.25
N SER A 50 15.36 11.08 -57.92
CA SER A 50 15.38 9.71 -57.36
C SER A 50 16.53 8.90 -58.01
N PRO A 51 16.92 7.70 -57.53
CA PRO A 51 18.34 7.37 -57.44
C PRO A 51 18.95 6.47 -58.54
N VAL A 52 20.29 6.46 -58.58
CA VAL A 52 21.16 5.60 -59.40
C VAL A 52 22.16 4.92 -58.44
N LYS A 53 22.35 3.60 -58.29
CA LYS A 53 22.27 2.36 -59.10
C LYS A 53 23.62 1.84 -59.62
N SER A 54 23.99 0.65 -59.13
CA SER A 54 24.71 -0.41 -59.87
C SER A 54 24.07 -1.75 -59.48
N LYS A 55 23.32 -2.44 -60.36
CA LYS A 55 23.76 -3.49 -61.33
C LYS A 55 24.35 -4.72 -60.60
N ARG A 56 24.01 -6.00 -60.88
CA ARG A 56 23.23 -6.76 -61.91
C ARG A 56 22.92 -8.17 -61.27
N SER A 57 22.20 -9.18 -61.78
CA SER A 57 21.06 -9.47 -62.70
C SER A 57 20.90 -11.02 -62.75
N SER A 58 19.79 -11.71 -63.10
CA SER A 58 18.43 -11.37 -63.58
C SER A 58 17.49 -12.61 -63.49
N SER A 59 16.18 -12.39 -63.68
CA SER A 59 15.08 -13.38 -63.86
C SER A 59 15.01 -13.93 -65.31
N PRO A 60 14.05 -14.81 -65.76
CA PRO A 60 12.73 -15.19 -65.18
C PRO A 60 12.26 -16.68 -65.38
N ILE A 61 10.92 -16.91 -65.25
CA ILE A 61 10.05 -18.00 -65.81
C ILE A 61 9.26 -18.86 -64.77
N LYS A 62 8.06 -19.30 -65.20
CA LYS A 62 6.96 -20.12 -64.59
C LYS A 62 6.31 -20.93 -65.76
N PRO A 63 5.43 -21.95 -65.56
CA PRO A 63 5.16 -22.87 -64.43
C PRO A 63 4.94 -24.37 -64.86
N LYS A 64 4.55 -25.25 -63.92
CA LYS A 64 3.79 -26.54 -64.07
C LYS A 64 4.24 -27.63 -65.08
N LEU A 65 4.52 -28.86 -64.58
CA LEU A 65 3.71 -30.10 -64.78
C LEU A 65 4.27 -31.34 -64.04
N SER A 66 3.61 -32.49 -64.16
CA SER A 66 3.87 -33.82 -63.54
C SER A 66 4.78 -34.71 -64.43
N ASP A 67 5.40 -35.83 -63.98
CA ASP A 67 4.73 -37.11 -63.64
C ASP A 67 5.61 -38.18 -62.90
N ASP A 68 4.98 -39.34 -62.64
CA ASP A 68 5.53 -40.70 -62.38
C ASP A 68 6.30 -41.07 -61.08
N GLY A 69 6.13 -42.34 -60.65
CA GLY A 69 7.05 -43.05 -59.72
C GLY A 69 6.48 -43.66 -58.41
N ALA A 70 5.68 -44.74 -58.49
CA ALA A 70 5.31 -45.62 -57.36
C ALA A 70 6.29 -46.83 -57.23
N PRO A 71 6.24 -47.78 -56.25
CA PRO A 71 5.14 -48.10 -55.29
C PRO A 71 5.55 -48.57 -53.85
N VAL A 72 4.58 -49.15 -53.10
CA VAL A 72 4.66 -49.94 -51.83
C VAL A 72 4.88 -49.10 -50.53
N GLU A 73 3.86 -48.80 -49.72
CA GLU A 73 3.21 -49.61 -48.63
C GLU A 73 4.13 -49.97 -47.44
N THR A 74 3.74 -49.89 -46.15
CA THR A 74 2.43 -50.04 -45.45
C THR A 74 2.31 -49.10 -44.21
N LYS A 75 1.28 -49.09 -43.31
CA LYS A 75 -0.20 -49.00 -43.43
C LYS A 75 -0.86 -48.34 -42.16
N ARG A 76 -0.90 -46.99 -42.13
CA ARG A 76 -2.04 -46.12 -41.63
C ARG A 76 -2.51 -46.08 -40.16
N SER A 77 -2.88 -44.86 -39.73
CA SER A 77 -3.86 -44.49 -38.67
C SER A 77 -5.32 -44.43 -39.22
N PRO A 78 -6.39 -44.16 -38.43
CA PRO A 78 -6.81 -42.76 -38.19
C PRO A 78 -7.64 -42.48 -36.89
N SER A 79 -8.05 -41.21 -36.74
CA SER A 79 -9.04 -40.66 -35.78
C SER A 79 -10.51 -40.88 -36.20
N PRO A 80 -11.48 -40.53 -35.34
CA PRO A 80 -12.78 -40.02 -35.85
C PRO A 80 -13.31 -38.75 -35.12
N THR A 81 -14.38 -38.17 -35.65
CA THR A 81 -15.08 -36.99 -35.09
C THR A 81 -16.60 -37.13 -35.22
N ARG A 82 -17.32 -36.85 -34.11
CA ARG A 82 -18.75 -36.47 -33.95
C ARG A 82 -19.75 -36.67 -35.11
N SER A 83 -20.81 -37.45 -34.85
CA SER A 83 -22.13 -37.34 -35.54
C SER A 83 -23.28 -37.81 -34.62
N LYS A 84 -24.55 -37.62 -35.03
CA LYS A 84 -25.80 -37.93 -34.26
C LYS A 84 -26.69 -38.94 -35.00
N THR A 85 -27.47 -39.75 -34.28
CA THR A 85 -28.81 -40.19 -34.74
C THR A 85 -29.76 -40.61 -33.59
N LEU A 86 -31.05 -40.73 -33.94
CA LEU A 86 -32.24 -41.13 -33.17
C LEU A 86 -32.49 -42.66 -33.33
N ALA A 87 -33.48 -43.34 -32.73
CA ALA A 87 -34.17 -43.29 -31.42
C ALA A 87 -35.18 -44.47 -31.33
N VAL A 88 -35.45 -45.05 -30.14
CA VAL A 88 -36.58 -45.98 -29.86
C VAL A 88 -37.04 -45.80 -28.41
N GLY A 89 -38.32 -46.02 -28.09
CA GLY A 89 -38.81 -46.11 -26.70
C GLY A 89 -40.25 -46.64 -26.55
N LYS A 90 -40.57 -47.11 -25.34
CA LYS A 90 -41.91 -47.40 -24.75
C LYS A 90 -41.76 -47.23 -23.22
N GLN A 91 -42.62 -46.49 -22.50
CA GLN A 91 -44.00 -46.83 -22.05
C GLN A 91 -44.03 -48.03 -21.08
N LEU A 92 -44.66 -48.01 -19.89
CA LEU A 92 -45.51 -47.05 -19.13
C LEU A 92 -45.14 -47.19 -17.60
N GLU A 93 -45.73 -46.57 -16.56
CA GLU A 93 -47.09 -46.02 -16.34
C GLU A 93 -47.15 -44.93 -15.21
N MET A 94 -48.37 -44.50 -14.84
CA MET A 94 -48.75 -43.35 -13.98
C MET A 94 -48.74 -43.69 -12.43
N LYS A 95 -49.16 -42.86 -11.45
CA LYS A 95 -50.01 -41.63 -11.39
C LYS A 95 -49.83 -40.79 -10.08
N GLU A 96 -50.62 -39.73 -9.96
CA GLU A 96 -50.71 -38.68 -8.90
C GLU A 96 -51.12 -39.22 -7.48
N LYS A 97 -51.25 -38.46 -6.35
CA LYS A 97 -51.63 -37.03 -6.13
C LYS A 97 -51.48 -36.53 -4.66
N SER A 98 -51.41 -35.20 -4.48
CA SER A 98 -51.89 -34.39 -3.31
C SER A 98 -51.13 -34.35 -1.95
N SER A 99 -51.48 -33.36 -1.11
CA SER A 99 -50.91 -32.94 0.21
C SER A 99 -52.06 -32.35 1.08
N PRO A 100 -51.88 -31.55 2.17
CA PRO A 100 -50.86 -31.45 3.26
C PRO A 100 -51.48 -31.34 4.70
N LYS A 101 -50.68 -31.23 5.80
CA LYS A 101 -50.81 -30.20 6.91
C LYS A 101 -50.04 -30.47 8.24
N LYS A 102 -49.56 -29.36 8.85
CA LYS A 102 -49.41 -29.05 10.31
C LYS A 102 -48.37 -29.86 11.14
N SER A 103 -47.78 -29.34 12.23
CA SER A 103 -47.83 -28.01 12.90
C SER A 103 -46.54 -27.67 13.70
N LYS A 104 -46.44 -26.41 14.19
CA LYS A 104 -45.47 -25.92 15.21
C LYS A 104 -45.88 -26.43 16.63
N THR A 105 -45.31 -26.07 17.81
CA THR A 105 -44.74 -24.78 18.29
C THR A 105 -44.10 -24.89 19.70
N LEU A 106 -43.16 -23.99 20.05
CA LEU A 106 -42.74 -23.57 21.43
C LEU A 106 -42.08 -24.62 22.38
N GLY A 107 -41.34 -24.25 23.44
CA GLY A 107 -40.72 -22.95 23.78
C GLY A 107 -40.36 -22.73 25.28
N ALA A 108 -39.18 -22.13 25.53
CA ALA A 108 -38.70 -21.42 26.74
C ALA A 108 -38.23 -22.18 28.04
N LYS A 109 -37.06 -21.74 28.56
CA LYS A 109 -36.64 -21.53 29.98
C LYS A 109 -36.64 -22.73 30.97
N SER A 110 -35.88 -22.77 32.08
CA SER A 110 -34.93 -21.82 32.75
C SER A 110 -33.82 -22.56 33.53
N ASP A 111 -32.96 -21.80 34.21
CA ASP A 111 -31.78 -22.16 35.01
C ASP A 111 -31.96 -23.22 36.11
N SER A 112 -30.90 -24.01 36.39
CA SER A 112 -30.31 -24.13 37.75
C SER A 112 -29.06 -25.05 37.81
N LYS A 113 -28.11 -24.66 38.68
CA LYS A 113 -27.13 -25.52 39.39
C LYS A 113 -27.71 -25.81 40.81
N PRO A 114 -27.24 -26.77 41.64
CA PRO A 114 -25.85 -27.26 41.76
C PRO A 114 -25.62 -28.76 42.17
N SER A 115 -24.34 -29.12 42.36
CA SER A 115 -23.75 -30.03 43.40
C SER A 115 -24.26 -31.45 43.72
N GLY A 116 -23.33 -32.32 44.12
CA GLY A 116 -23.53 -33.67 44.70
C GLY A 116 -23.16 -34.77 43.70
N GLU A 117 -21.99 -35.43 43.76
CA GLU A 117 -21.45 -36.37 44.77
C GLU A 117 -22.18 -37.73 44.83
N GLY A 118 -21.43 -38.83 44.72
CA GLY A 118 -21.94 -40.20 44.92
C GLY A 118 -21.19 -41.32 44.18
N ILE A 119 -20.15 -41.87 44.83
CA ILE A 119 -19.75 -43.30 44.93
C ILE A 119 -20.10 -44.24 43.73
N GLY A 120 -19.20 -45.02 43.11
CA GLY A 120 -17.80 -45.38 43.42
C GLY A 120 -17.61 -46.90 43.58
N LEU A 121 -16.42 -47.46 43.25
CA LEU A 121 -15.98 -48.82 43.65
C LEU A 121 -14.47 -49.04 43.36
N GLN A 122 -13.69 -49.27 44.42
CA GLN A 122 -12.51 -50.18 44.62
C GLN A 122 -11.44 -50.37 43.50
N SER A 123 -10.14 -50.62 43.80
CA SER A 123 -9.52 -51.14 45.04
C SER A 123 -8.12 -50.56 45.36
N GLU A 124 -7.68 -50.87 46.58
CA GLU A 124 -6.36 -50.79 47.25
C GLU A 124 -5.06 -50.87 46.40
N GLU A 125 -3.85 -50.47 46.82
CA GLU A 125 -3.22 -49.49 47.75
C GLU A 125 -1.67 -49.61 47.54
N LYS A 126 -0.64 -49.28 48.35
CA LYS A 126 -0.36 -48.75 49.72
C LYS A 126 0.79 -47.71 49.57
N LYS A 127 0.86 -46.57 50.30
CA LYS A 127 1.45 -46.33 51.66
C LYS A 127 2.92 -46.80 51.83
N ASN A 128 3.85 -46.07 52.50
CA ASN A 128 3.69 -44.85 53.32
C ASN A 128 4.98 -44.00 53.55
N ARG A 129 4.80 -42.66 53.57
CA ARG A 129 5.31 -41.64 54.55
C ARG A 129 6.79 -41.48 54.95
N SER A 130 7.23 -40.23 54.82
CA SER A 130 8.14 -39.51 55.74
C SER A 130 7.50 -39.22 57.12
N PRO A 131 8.30 -38.89 58.15
CA PRO A 131 8.06 -37.61 58.84
C PRO A 131 9.32 -36.86 59.32
N SER A 132 9.17 -35.55 59.52
CA SER A 132 10.05 -34.68 60.31
C SER A 132 9.48 -34.41 61.70
N PRO A 133 10.32 -34.19 62.73
CA PRO A 133 9.96 -33.25 63.79
C PRO A 133 11.09 -32.25 64.16
N THR A 134 10.76 -31.33 65.07
CA THR A 134 11.46 -30.05 65.33
C THR A 134 12.31 -30.00 66.62
N LYS A 135 13.11 -28.91 66.72
CA LYS A 135 13.51 -28.15 67.94
C LYS A 135 14.67 -28.68 68.82
N ALA A 136 15.75 -27.89 68.92
CA ALA A 136 16.09 -27.02 70.07
C ALA A 136 17.60 -26.90 70.40
N GLN A 137 17.96 -25.77 71.04
CA GLN A 137 19.17 -25.49 71.83
C GLN A 137 20.56 -25.62 71.16
N GLY A 138 21.25 -24.47 70.99
CA GLY A 138 22.64 -24.38 70.53
C GLY A 138 23.62 -23.96 71.64
N LYS A 139 24.80 -23.46 71.24
CA LYS A 139 25.75 -22.71 72.09
C LYS A 139 26.54 -21.69 71.24
N ALA A 140 27.28 -20.81 71.90
CA ALA A 140 27.87 -19.60 71.31
C ALA A 140 29.39 -19.68 71.07
N SER A 141 29.94 -18.66 70.40
CA SER A 141 31.38 -18.27 70.33
C SER A 141 32.34 -19.24 69.62
N GLU A 142 33.52 -18.84 69.13
CA GLU A 142 34.23 -17.55 69.18
C GLU A 142 34.54 -16.99 67.77
N SER A 143 34.93 -15.71 67.72
CA SER A 143 35.63 -15.09 66.59
C SER A 143 37.16 -15.23 66.72
N LYS A 144 37.89 -15.23 65.60
CA LYS A 144 39.30 -14.82 65.59
C LYS A 144 39.72 -14.18 64.25
N ASP A 145 40.39 -13.04 64.39
CA ASP A 145 40.82 -12.11 63.34
C ASP A 145 42.14 -12.56 62.70
N LYS A 146 42.36 -12.28 61.41
CA LYS A 146 43.70 -11.86 60.93
C LYS A 146 43.67 -11.14 59.58
N LYS A 147 44.17 -9.90 59.63
CA LYS A 147 44.60 -9.02 58.52
C LYS A 147 45.82 -9.66 57.78
N ARG A 148 46.32 -9.19 56.62
CA ARG A 148 46.30 -7.86 55.96
C ARG A 148 46.75 -7.98 54.48
N SER A 149 46.87 -6.83 53.79
CA SER A 149 47.51 -6.57 52.46
C SER A 149 46.65 -6.78 51.20
N SER A 150 46.90 -6.09 50.06
CA SER A 150 46.92 -4.62 49.84
C SER A 150 47.08 -4.29 48.35
N SER A 151 46.02 -3.74 47.72
CA SER A 151 46.07 -2.93 46.47
C SER A 151 46.59 -3.59 45.16
N PRO A 152 46.38 -2.97 44.00
CA PRO A 152 45.13 -2.41 43.46
C PRO A 152 44.74 -3.08 42.12
N LYS A 153 43.45 -3.13 41.74
CA LYS A 153 43.06 -3.60 40.38
C LYS A 153 41.75 -3.02 39.84
N LYS A 154 41.92 -2.17 38.83
CA LYS A 154 41.07 -1.87 37.66
C LYS A 154 39.55 -1.71 37.87
N THR A 155 39.07 -0.50 37.58
CA THR A 155 37.68 -0.18 37.24
C THR A 155 37.07 -1.23 36.30
N LYS A 156 35.97 -1.86 36.72
CA LYS A 156 35.17 -2.75 35.86
C LYS A 156 34.24 -1.90 34.98
N THR A 157 34.57 -1.79 33.70
CA THR A 157 33.60 -1.33 32.69
C THR A 157 32.40 -2.28 32.67
N MET A 158 31.18 -1.75 32.77
CA MET A 158 29.98 -2.57 32.88
C MET A 158 29.66 -3.31 31.58
N GLY A 159 29.48 -4.63 31.68
CA GLY A 159 28.94 -5.45 30.59
C GLY A 159 27.43 -5.56 30.69
N ALA A 160 26.70 -4.98 29.72
CA ALA A 160 25.28 -5.22 29.50
C ALA A 160 25.00 -5.34 27.99
N PRO A 161 24.21 -6.33 27.56
CA PRO A 161 22.99 -5.97 26.84
C PRO A 161 21.75 -6.82 27.18
N LYS A 162 21.91 -8.10 27.52
CA LYS A 162 20.82 -9.10 27.52
C LYS A 162 19.69 -8.88 28.54
N SER A 163 19.88 -8.04 29.57
CA SER A 163 18.84 -7.76 30.57
C SER A 163 17.77 -6.80 30.03
N LYS A 164 18.19 -5.61 29.57
CA LYS A 164 17.27 -4.56 29.06
C LYS A 164 16.39 -5.04 27.91
N GLU A 165 16.93 -5.89 27.02
CA GLU A 165 16.19 -6.39 25.85
C GLU A 165 14.96 -7.25 26.20
N LYS A 166 15.02 -7.97 27.34
CA LYS A 166 13.88 -8.76 27.85
C LYS A 166 12.82 -7.86 28.50
N ASP A 167 13.27 -6.75 29.09
CA ASP A 167 12.45 -5.72 29.72
C ASP A 167 11.55 -5.01 28.69
N THR A 168 12.15 -4.42 27.64
CA THR A 168 11.43 -3.79 26.51
C THR A 168 10.35 -4.70 25.90
N SER A 169 10.63 -5.99 25.80
CA SER A 169 9.72 -6.98 25.19
C SER A 169 8.52 -7.34 26.07
N LEU A 170 8.61 -7.09 27.39
CA LEU A 170 7.51 -7.18 28.34
C LEU A 170 6.76 -5.85 28.42
N GLU A 171 7.50 -4.73 28.44
CA GLU A 171 6.94 -3.38 28.47
C GLU A 171 5.98 -3.15 27.30
N LEU A 172 6.40 -3.46 26.06
CA LEU A 172 5.57 -3.31 24.86
C LEU A 172 4.24 -4.10 24.90
N LYS A 173 4.07 -5.08 25.79
CA LYS A 173 2.82 -5.85 25.98
C LYS A 173 1.89 -5.30 27.06
N LYS A 174 2.31 -4.30 27.85
CA LYS A 174 1.46 -3.64 28.85
C LYS A 174 0.35 -2.82 28.21
N LYS A 175 -0.73 -2.60 28.96
CA LYS A 175 -1.96 -2.00 28.44
C LYS A 175 -2.13 -0.55 28.84
N GLY A 176 -2.63 0.27 27.93
CA GLY A 176 -3.02 1.66 28.18
C GLY A 176 -2.04 2.47 29.03
N SER A 177 -2.44 2.80 30.26
CA SER A 177 -1.68 3.58 31.23
C SER A 177 -0.62 2.80 32.03
N GLU A 178 -0.62 1.47 31.99
CA GLU A 178 0.43 0.63 32.60
C GLU A 178 1.75 0.71 31.80
N PHE A 179 1.65 1.01 30.51
CA PHE A 179 2.76 1.15 29.59
C PHE A 179 3.53 2.46 29.83
N ASN A 180 4.83 2.35 30.09
CA ASN A 180 5.73 3.49 30.16
C ASN A 180 6.61 3.57 28.88
N PRO A 181 6.38 4.57 28.00
CA PRO A 181 7.19 4.79 26.79
C PRO A 181 8.69 4.84 27.06
N MET A 182 9.10 5.44 28.19
CA MET A 182 10.49 5.64 28.59
C MET A 182 11.15 4.37 29.16
N ALA A 183 10.36 3.40 29.64
CA ALA A 183 10.88 2.10 30.09
C ALA A 183 11.09 1.13 28.90
N ALA A 184 10.30 1.28 27.83
CA ALA A 184 10.49 0.51 26.60
C ALA A 184 11.75 0.95 25.83
N ALA A 185 12.10 2.24 25.90
CA ALA A 185 13.29 2.80 25.28
C ALA A 185 14.59 2.33 25.95
N TYR A 186 15.58 1.95 25.14
CA TYR A 186 16.94 1.64 25.58
C TYR A 186 18.01 2.55 24.94
N TRP A 187 17.55 3.62 24.30
CA TRP A 187 18.33 4.79 23.82
C TRP A 187 17.87 6.04 24.58
N SER A 188 18.62 7.13 24.48
CA SER A 188 18.29 8.41 25.11
C SER A 188 17.36 9.24 24.22
N PRO A 189 16.48 10.10 24.75
CA PRO A 189 15.69 11.03 23.94
C PRO A 189 16.57 11.86 23.00
N GLY A 190 16.12 12.04 21.76
CA GLY A 190 16.87 12.68 20.69
C GLY A 190 17.93 11.78 20.01
N GLU A 191 18.28 10.62 20.56
CA GLU A 191 19.09 9.64 19.83
C GLU A 191 18.24 8.92 18.75
N PRO A 192 18.78 8.64 17.55
CA PRO A 192 18.06 7.90 16.52
C PRO A 192 17.64 6.50 16.97
N VAL A 193 16.38 6.13 16.68
CA VAL A 193 15.74 4.92 17.19
C VAL A 193 16.42 3.68 16.59
N PRO A 194 16.93 2.74 17.41
CA PRO A 194 17.54 1.50 16.91
C PRO A 194 16.55 0.64 16.12
N PHE A 195 16.94 0.17 14.93
CA PHE A 195 16.06 -0.67 14.12
C PHE A 195 15.69 -1.99 14.81
N LEU A 196 16.59 -2.53 15.65
CA LEU A 196 16.34 -3.65 16.54
C LEU A 196 15.11 -3.48 17.46
N PHE A 197 14.72 -2.25 17.84
CA PHE A 197 13.48 -2.00 18.61
C PHE A 197 12.24 -2.39 17.81
N LEU A 198 12.12 -1.85 16.59
CA LEU A 198 11.04 -2.20 15.67
C LEU A 198 11.11 -3.67 15.25
N ALA A 199 12.30 -4.20 14.95
CA ALA A 199 12.47 -5.61 14.59
C ALA A 199 12.03 -6.57 15.71
N LYS A 200 12.28 -6.23 16.99
CA LYS A 200 11.78 -7.00 18.13
C LYS A 200 10.27 -6.90 18.31
N ALA A 201 9.68 -5.71 18.18
CA ALA A 201 8.22 -5.58 18.19
C ALA A 201 7.54 -6.39 17.07
N LEU A 202 8.15 -6.44 15.87
CA LEU A 202 7.67 -7.24 14.75
C LEU A 202 7.88 -8.76 14.95
N ASP A 203 8.87 -9.19 15.74
CA ASP A 203 9.09 -10.60 16.16
C ASP A 203 8.08 -10.99 17.27
N LEU A 204 7.67 -10.05 18.14
CA LEU A 204 6.56 -10.25 19.08
C LEU A 204 5.21 -10.36 18.35
N ILE A 205 4.94 -9.47 17.40
CA ILE A 205 3.72 -9.49 16.55
C ILE A 205 3.65 -10.77 15.71
N ALA A 206 4.79 -11.30 15.23
CA ALA A 206 4.84 -12.57 14.50
C ALA A 206 4.35 -13.78 15.30
N ASN A 207 4.38 -13.70 16.63
CA ASN A 207 3.96 -14.75 17.56
C ASN A 207 2.59 -14.46 18.20
N GLU A 208 1.84 -13.48 17.67
CA GLU A 208 0.52 -13.09 18.17
C GLU A 208 -0.57 -13.34 17.11
N SER A 209 -1.77 -13.69 17.57
CA SER A 209 -2.95 -13.95 16.73
C SER A 209 -4.07 -12.91 16.94
N GLY A 210 -4.15 -12.32 18.13
CA GLY A 210 -5.15 -11.31 18.48
C GLY A 210 -4.82 -9.97 17.83
N ARG A 211 -5.58 -9.57 16.79
CA ARG A 211 -5.40 -8.26 16.12
C ARG A 211 -5.40 -7.08 17.10
N ILE A 212 -6.18 -7.14 18.19
CA ILE A 212 -6.20 -6.12 19.24
C ILE A 212 -4.80 -5.99 19.89
N ILE A 213 -4.20 -7.11 20.29
CA ILE A 213 -2.87 -7.16 20.91
C ILE A 213 -1.78 -6.71 19.91
N ILE A 214 -1.89 -7.10 18.64
CA ILE A 214 -1.00 -6.60 17.56
C ILE A 214 -1.10 -5.07 17.42
N THR A 215 -2.31 -4.51 17.53
CA THR A 215 -2.54 -3.05 17.48
C THR A 215 -1.95 -2.37 18.71
N GLU A 216 -2.13 -2.95 19.89
CA GLU A 216 -1.64 -2.44 21.18
C GLU A 216 -0.10 -2.44 21.25
N ILE A 217 0.56 -3.53 20.85
CA ILE A 217 2.04 -3.60 20.76
C ILE A 217 2.59 -2.53 19.80
N LEU A 218 1.96 -2.35 18.63
CA LEU A 218 2.41 -1.36 17.65
C LEU A 218 2.08 0.08 18.07
N SER A 219 0.97 0.30 18.78
CA SER A 219 0.64 1.58 19.41
C SER A 219 1.71 1.94 20.45
N ASN A 220 2.10 0.99 21.29
CA ASN A 220 3.18 1.15 22.27
C ASN A 220 4.54 1.47 21.60
N VAL A 221 4.87 0.85 20.46
CA VAL A 221 6.04 1.24 19.64
C VAL A 221 5.96 2.71 19.21
N PHE A 222 4.84 3.16 18.65
CA PHE A 222 4.69 4.54 18.21
C PHE A 222 4.72 5.52 19.39
N ARG A 223 4.09 5.19 20.53
CA ARG A 223 4.15 5.98 21.77
C ARG A 223 5.59 6.16 22.27
N THR A 224 6.42 5.11 22.21
CA THR A 224 7.86 5.22 22.53
C THR A 224 8.59 6.15 21.57
N VAL A 225 8.35 6.05 20.26
CA VAL A 225 9.02 6.91 19.28
C VAL A 225 8.59 8.37 19.44
N ILE A 226 7.29 8.65 19.61
CA ILE A 226 6.76 10.00 19.89
C ILE A 226 7.35 10.57 21.18
N ALA A 227 7.47 9.77 22.25
CA ALA A 227 7.99 10.24 23.54
C ALA A 227 9.52 10.43 23.60
N THR A 228 10.29 9.94 22.61
CA THR A 228 11.76 9.97 22.64
C THR A 228 12.41 10.66 21.46
N THR A 229 11.96 10.37 20.22
CA THR A 229 12.60 10.81 18.97
C THR A 229 11.53 10.94 17.87
N PRO A 230 10.66 11.98 17.90
CA PRO A 230 9.51 12.11 16.99
C PRO A 230 9.83 11.99 15.49
N ASP A 231 10.98 12.50 15.06
CA ASP A 231 11.40 12.51 13.64
C ASP A 231 11.49 11.10 13.04
N ASP A 232 11.84 10.09 13.85
CA ASP A 232 11.91 8.69 13.42
C ASP A 232 10.52 8.02 13.32
N LEU A 233 9.43 8.69 13.72
CA LEU A 233 8.06 8.15 13.61
C LEU A 233 7.68 7.89 12.15
N LEU A 234 8.02 8.81 11.25
CA LEU A 234 7.74 8.67 9.81
C LEU A 234 8.38 7.39 9.25
N ALA A 235 9.64 7.13 9.61
CA ALA A 235 10.34 5.93 9.19
C ALA A 235 9.77 4.67 9.86
N THR A 236 9.36 4.77 11.13
CA THR A 236 8.74 3.67 11.88
C THR A 236 7.38 3.27 11.28
N VAL A 237 6.54 4.25 10.90
CA VAL A 237 5.26 4.03 10.23
C VAL A 237 5.46 3.39 8.85
N TYR A 238 6.38 3.92 8.03
CA TYR A 238 6.66 3.36 6.70
C TYR A 238 7.07 1.88 6.75
N LEU A 239 8.07 1.55 7.58
CA LEU A 239 8.55 0.17 7.69
C LEU A 239 7.51 -0.75 8.36
N SER A 240 6.71 -0.26 9.30
CA SER A 240 5.59 -1.03 9.88
C SER A 240 4.48 -1.30 8.85
N ALA A 241 4.22 -0.36 7.94
CA ALA A 241 3.30 -0.51 6.82
C ALA A 241 3.84 -1.39 5.69
N ASN A 242 5.10 -1.86 5.76
CA ASN A 242 5.78 -2.59 4.67
C ASN A 242 5.84 -1.75 3.37
N ARG A 243 6.08 -0.45 3.53
CA ARG A 243 6.19 0.56 2.46
C ARG A 243 7.51 1.32 2.60
N ILE A 244 7.94 1.99 1.53
CA ILE A 244 9.12 2.89 1.57
C ILE A 244 8.83 4.29 1.00
N ALA A 245 7.68 4.45 0.36
CA ALA A 245 7.23 5.64 -0.35
C ALA A 245 5.70 5.56 -0.52
N PRO A 246 5.01 6.67 -0.85
CA PRO A 246 3.63 6.64 -1.33
C PRO A 246 3.45 5.69 -2.54
N PRO A 247 2.32 4.96 -2.66
CA PRO A 247 2.14 4.00 -3.76
C PRO A 247 2.19 4.62 -5.16
N HIS A 248 1.67 5.84 -5.29
CA HIS A 248 1.45 6.54 -6.56
C HIS A 248 2.75 7.04 -7.23
N GLU A 249 3.85 7.15 -6.49
CA GLU A 249 5.16 7.45 -7.07
C GLU A 249 5.70 6.30 -7.94
N GLY A 250 5.21 5.07 -7.77
CA GLY A 250 5.74 3.88 -8.45
C GLY A 250 7.13 3.45 -7.97
N THR A 251 7.56 3.91 -6.79
CA THR A 251 8.89 3.67 -6.19
C THR A 251 9.07 2.20 -5.76
N GLU A 252 9.42 1.34 -6.73
CA GLU A 252 9.77 -0.07 -6.52
C GLU A 252 11.25 -0.24 -6.11
N LEU A 253 11.55 -1.16 -5.19
CA LEU A 253 12.94 -1.54 -4.88
C LEU A 253 13.67 -2.15 -6.09
N GLY A 254 12.95 -2.91 -6.94
CA GLY A 254 13.50 -3.54 -8.14
C GLY A 254 14.51 -4.67 -7.86
N ILE A 255 14.30 -5.42 -6.77
CA ILE A 255 15.19 -6.53 -6.34
C ILE A 255 14.42 -7.84 -6.41
N GLY A 256 14.97 -8.85 -7.10
CA GLY A 256 14.48 -10.23 -7.08
C GLY A 256 15.23 -11.11 -6.09
N ASP A 257 14.60 -12.20 -5.65
CA ASP A 257 15.12 -13.13 -4.62
C ASP A 257 16.54 -13.65 -4.92
N ALA A 258 16.93 -13.81 -6.19
CA ALA A 258 18.30 -14.20 -6.57
C ALA A 258 19.37 -13.16 -6.14
N SER A 259 19.08 -11.86 -6.28
CA SER A 259 19.98 -10.79 -5.84
C SER A 259 20.06 -10.72 -4.31
N ILE A 260 18.94 -11.03 -3.62
CA ILE A 260 18.89 -11.15 -2.16
C ILE A 260 19.73 -12.34 -1.67
N ILE A 261 19.58 -13.51 -2.31
CA ILE A 261 20.37 -14.72 -2.02
C ILE A 261 21.87 -14.44 -2.18
N ARG A 262 22.27 -13.77 -3.26
CA ARG A 262 23.68 -13.38 -3.47
C ARG A 262 24.16 -12.36 -2.45
N ALA A 263 23.36 -11.33 -2.13
CA ALA A 263 23.69 -10.36 -1.09
C ALA A 263 23.90 -11.02 0.28
N LEU A 264 23.07 -12.01 0.60
CA LEU A 264 23.09 -12.77 1.85
C LEU A 264 24.27 -13.74 1.92
N ALA A 265 24.60 -14.40 0.80
CA ALA A 265 25.78 -15.23 0.64
C ALA A 265 27.07 -14.41 0.82
N GLU A 266 27.19 -13.27 0.12
CA GLU A 266 28.32 -12.34 0.24
C GLU A 266 28.44 -11.75 1.67
N ALA A 267 27.33 -11.32 2.28
CA ALA A 267 27.33 -10.69 3.61
C ALA A 267 27.76 -11.64 4.74
N TYR A 268 27.37 -12.93 4.66
CA TYR A 268 27.60 -13.89 5.73
C TYR A 268 28.64 -14.98 5.40
N GLY A 269 29.36 -14.86 4.28
CA GLY A 269 30.43 -15.78 3.90
C GLY A 269 29.93 -17.21 3.60
N ARG A 270 28.71 -17.36 3.08
CA ARG A 270 28.08 -18.65 2.78
C ARG A 270 28.03 -18.88 1.27
N LYS A 271 28.08 -20.13 0.82
CA LYS A 271 27.85 -20.46 -0.59
C LYS A 271 26.36 -20.35 -0.95
N GLU A 272 26.05 -19.90 -2.17
CA GLU A 272 24.66 -19.69 -2.62
C GLU A 272 23.82 -20.98 -2.61
N GLU A 273 24.41 -22.14 -2.91
CA GLU A 273 23.68 -23.42 -2.92
C GLU A 273 23.16 -23.77 -1.52
N HIS A 274 23.92 -23.42 -0.48
CA HIS A 274 23.50 -23.65 0.90
C HIS A 274 22.40 -22.67 1.33
N VAL A 275 22.45 -21.41 0.87
CA VAL A 275 21.35 -20.44 1.09
C VAL A 275 20.08 -20.92 0.38
N LYS A 276 20.19 -21.42 -0.85
CA LYS A 276 19.08 -22.01 -1.62
C LYS A 276 18.53 -23.29 -0.97
N LYS A 277 19.40 -24.13 -0.38
CA LYS A 277 18.99 -25.29 0.43
C LYS A 277 18.18 -24.86 1.67
N ASN A 278 18.71 -23.94 2.49
CA ASN A 278 17.99 -23.47 3.68
C ASN A 278 16.67 -22.74 3.32
N LEU A 279 16.59 -22.09 2.16
CA LEU A 279 15.32 -21.52 1.68
C LEU A 279 14.27 -22.62 1.39
N LYS A 280 14.69 -23.76 0.81
CA LYS A 280 13.79 -24.90 0.60
C LYS A 280 13.35 -25.56 1.91
N GLU A 281 14.19 -25.50 2.95
CA GLU A 281 13.92 -26.05 4.29
C GLU A 281 13.03 -25.13 5.15
N LEU A 282 13.23 -23.80 5.08
CA LEU A 282 12.56 -22.82 5.96
C LEU A 282 11.44 -22.01 5.27
N GLY A 283 11.33 -22.06 3.94
CA GLY A 283 10.30 -21.35 3.16
C GLY A 283 10.39 -19.80 3.16
N ASP A 284 11.38 -19.22 3.83
CA ASP A 284 11.49 -17.78 4.10
C ASP A 284 12.96 -17.32 4.13
N LEU A 285 13.36 -16.42 3.22
CA LEU A 285 14.73 -15.88 3.19
C LEU A 285 15.07 -15.05 4.45
N GLY A 286 14.09 -14.47 5.13
CA GLY A 286 14.29 -13.79 6.40
C GLY A 286 14.69 -14.75 7.52
N LEU A 287 14.07 -15.93 7.59
CA LEU A 287 14.46 -16.97 8.54
C LEU A 287 15.86 -17.52 8.22
N VAL A 288 16.15 -17.76 6.92
CA VAL A 288 17.51 -18.12 6.46
C VAL A 288 18.53 -17.06 6.87
N ALA A 289 18.19 -15.77 6.81
CA ALA A 289 19.09 -14.68 7.18
C ALA A 289 19.34 -14.58 8.69
N LYS A 290 18.30 -14.73 9.53
CA LYS A 290 18.44 -14.78 11.01
C LYS A 290 19.30 -15.97 11.43
N ALA A 291 19.01 -17.16 10.92
CA ALA A 291 19.81 -18.37 11.17
C ALA A 291 21.27 -18.22 10.69
N SER A 292 21.47 -17.70 9.47
CA SER A 292 22.82 -17.45 8.93
C SER A 292 23.61 -16.47 9.81
N ARG A 293 22.99 -15.37 10.25
CA ARG A 293 23.65 -14.38 11.12
C ARG A 293 24.00 -14.94 12.49
N LEU A 294 23.11 -15.71 13.11
CA LEU A 294 23.35 -16.34 14.42
C LEU A 294 24.48 -17.37 14.39
N SER A 295 24.79 -17.96 13.24
CA SER A 295 25.93 -18.88 13.07
C SER A 295 27.30 -18.19 12.90
N GLN A 296 27.35 -16.87 12.65
CA GLN A 296 28.61 -16.13 12.57
C GLN A 296 29.11 -15.67 13.95
N LYS A 297 30.36 -15.98 14.28
CA LYS A 297 31.09 -15.30 15.36
C LYS A 297 31.61 -13.94 14.84
N MET A 298 31.10 -12.84 15.37
CA MET A 298 31.63 -11.50 15.09
C MET A 298 32.83 -11.18 15.99
N MET A 299 33.95 -10.75 15.39
CA MET A 299 35.13 -10.28 16.13
C MET A 299 34.94 -8.87 16.71
N TYR A 300 34.12 -8.03 16.07
CA TYR A 300 33.78 -6.68 16.52
C TYR A 300 32.28 -6.42 16.32
N LYS A 301 31.65 -5.61 17.18
CA LYS A 301 30.24 -5.24 17.00
C LYS A 301 30.12 -4.08 16.00
N PRO A 302 29.31 -4.17 14.95
CA PRO A 302 29.04 -3.03 14.07
C PRO A 302 28.28 -1.92 14.81
N LYS A 303 28.34 -0.68 14.31
CA LYS A 303 27.43 0.39 14.76
C LYS A 303 25.98 -0.04 14.46
N PRO A 304 25.06 0.01 15.44
CA PRO A 304 23.67 -0.40 15.25
C PRO A 304 22.99 0.24 14.04
N LEU A 305 22.02 -0.47 13.48
CA LEU A 305 21.09 0.10 12.51
C LEU A 305 20.07 0.99 13.25
N THR A 306 19.61 2.04 12.57
CA THR A 306 18.54 2.93 13.04
C THR A 306 17.39 2.89 12.04
N ILE A 307 16.16 3.14 12.50
CA ILE A 307 14.96 3.00 11.66
C ILE A 307 15.05 3.90 10.42
N SER A 308 15.40 5.18 10.61
CA SER A 308 15.59 6.12 9.50
C SER A 308 16.76 5.78 8.59
N ARG A 309 17.85 5.17 9.09
CA ARG A 309 18.94 4.68 8.22
C ARG A 309 18.48 3.52 7.33
N VAL A 310 17.65 2.61 7.85
CA VAL A 310 17.10 1.49 7.07
C VAL A 310 16.17 2.02 5.97
N LEU A 311 15.22 2.91 6.30
CA LEU A 311 14.34 3.51 5.30
C LEU A 311 15.12 4.33 4.26
N ALA A 312 16.07 5.18 4.67
CA ALA A 312 16.89 5.96 3.74
C ALA A 312 17.71 5.06 2.80
N THR A 313 18.24 3.94 3.30
CA THR A 313 18.94 2.95 2.46
C THR A 313 17.99 2.28 1.47
N PHE A 314 16.76 1.96 1.86
CA PHE A 314 15.74 1.43 0.94
C PHE A 314 15.28 2.46 -0.10
N ARG A 315 15.06 3.73 0.30
CA ARG A 315 14.77 4.84 -0.63
C ARG A 315 15.93 5.08 -1.62
N THR A 316 17.18 4.86 -1.19
CA THR A 316 18.37 4.90 -2.07
C THR A 316 18.37 3.72 -3.06
N ILE A 317 18.18 2.50 -2.55
CA ILE A 317 18.08 1.27 -3.35
C ILE A 317 17.01 1.37 -4.43
N ALA A 318 15.85 1.97 -4.15
CA ALA A 318 14.79 2.14 -5.16
C ALA A 318 15.21 3.09 -6.30
N LYS A 319 15.92 4.19 -5.98
CA LYS A 319 16.38 5.20 -6.95
C LYS A 319 17.55 4.74 -7.84
N GLU A 320 18.31 3.74 -7.41
CA GLU A 320 19.41 3.17 -8.21
C GLU A 320 18.93 2.57 -9.54
N SER A 321 19.53 3.04 -10.65
CA SER A 321 19.14 2.69 -12.02
C SER A 321 20.35 2.71 -12.98
N GLY A 322 20.17 2.21 -14.20
CA GLY A 322 21.26 2.09 -15.19
C GLY A 322 22.17 0.87 -15.01
N LYS A 323 23.26 0.83 -15.79
CA LYS A 323 24.07 -0.36 -16.13
C LYS A 323 24.68 -1.11 -14.92
N GLU A 324 24.94 -0.43 -13.82
CA GLU A 324 25.59 -0.98 -12.61
C GLU A 324 24.65 -1.07 -11.40
N SER A 325 23.38 -0.66 -11.55
CA SER A 325 22.43 -0.52 -10.45
C SER A 325 22.25 -1.78 -9.61
N GLN A 326 22.29 -2.96 -10.22
CA GLN A 326 22.15 -4.24 -9.51
C GLN A 326 23.32 -4.53 -8.56
N ASP A 327 24.54 -4.10 -8.90
CA ASP A 327 25.70 -4.22 -8.02
C ASP A 327 25.66 -3.20 -6.88
N LYS A 328 25.25 -1.96 -7.17
CA LYS A 328 25.03 -0.91 -6.16
C LYS A 328 23.94 -1.30 -5.16
N LYS A 329 22.76 -1.71 -5.64
CA LYS A 329 21.66 -2.24 -4.81
C LYS A 329 22.15 -3.41 -3.93
N ARG A 330 22.88 -4.39 -4.49
CA ARG A 330 23.45 -5.50 -3.71
C ARG A 330 24.42 -5.03 -2.63
N ASN A 331 25.29 -4.07 -2.92
CA ASN A 331 26.23 -3.52 -1.94
C ASN A 331 25.51 -2.79 -0.79
N HIS A 332 24.42 -2.05 -1.06
CA HIS A 332 23.58 -1.46 0.00
C HIS A 332 22.90 -2.53 0.87
N ILE A 333 22.33 -3.58 0.28
CA ILE A 333 21.74 -4.72 1.04
C ILE A 333 22.79 -5.38 1.93
N LYS A 334 23.97 -5.68 1.37
CA LYS A 334 25.12 -6.26 2.09
C LYS A 334 25.55 -5.36 3.26
N GLY A 335 25.60 -4.04 3.06
CA GLY A 335 25.92 -3.06 4.11
C GLY A 335 24.91 -3.06 5.27
N LEU A 336 23.62 -3.28 4.99
CA LEU A 336 22.61 -3.48 6.04
C LEU A 336 22.80 -4.82 6.77
N LEU A 337 22.94 -5.93 6.03
CA LEU A 337 23.08 -7.28 6.61
C LEU A 337 24.35 -7.42 7.48
N VAL A 338 25.48 -6.86 7.04
CA VAL A 338 26.74 -6.85 7.81
C VAL A 338 26.63 -6.03 9.10
N ALA A 339 25.75 -5.02 9.16
CA ALA A 339 25.47 -4.26 10.38
C ALA A 339 24.38 -4.88 11.26
N ALA A 340 23.44 -5.65 10.68
CA ALA A 340 22.29 -6.21 11.36
C ALA A 340 22.63 -7.23 12.45
N THR A 341 21.79 -7.31 13.48
CA THR A 341 21.96 -8.13 14.68
C THR A 341 20.66 -8.84 15.07
N ASP A 342 20.76 -9.96 15.78
CA ASP A 342 19.60 -10.69 16.32
C ASP A 342 18.51 -10.97 15.26
N CYS A 343 17.30 -10.40 15.40
CA CYS A 343 16.19 -10.55 14.45
C CYS A 343 16.20 -9.53 13.30
N GLU A 344 17.04 -8.49 13.32
CA GLU A 344 17.09 -7.47 12.24
C GLU A 344 17.25 -8.06 10.82
N PRO A 345 18.09 -9.10 10.57
CA PRO A 345 18.21 -9.71 9.25
C PRO A 345 16.90 -10.28 8.70
N GLN A 346 16.04 -10.84 9.57
CA GLN A 346 14.74 -11.39 9.16
C GLN A 346 13.84 -10.29 8.60
N TYR A 347 13.79 -9.14 9.28
CA TYR A 347 12.93 -8.03 8.90
C TYR A 347 13.49 -7.21 7.75
N ILE A 348 14.81 -7.00 7.67
CA ILE A 348 15.45 -6.36 6.50
C ILE A 348 15.12 -7.13 5.22
N ILE A 349 15.27 -8.46 5.23
CA ILE A 349 15.01 -9.30 4.07
C ILE A 349 13.51 -9.32 3.72
N ARG A 350 12.63 -9.47 4.71
CA ARG A 350 11.18 -9.46 4.50
C ARG A 350 10.67 -8.12 3.96
N LEU A 351 11.22 -6.99 4.41
CA LEU A 351 10.94 -5.66 3.86
C LEU A 351 11.48 -5.51 2.42
N LEU A 352 12.70 -5.99 2.14
CA LEU A 352 13.28 -5.99 0.79
C LEU A 352 12.47 -6.84 -0.21
N GLN A 353 11.83 -7.91 0.26
CA GLN A 353 10.90 -8.73 -0.53
C GLN A 353 9.45 -8.19 -0.54
N SER A 354 9.16 -7.12 0.21
CA SER A 354 7.82 -6.60 0.51
C SER A 354 6.84 -7.65 1.08
N LYS A 355 7.34 -8.64 1.84
CA LYS A 355 6.60 -9.82 2.33
C LYS A 355 6.81 -10.04 3.84
N MET A 356 6.17 -9.22 4.67
CA MET A 356 6.39 -9.26 6.14
C MET A 356 6.00 -10.57 6.83
N ARG A 357 4.91 -11.25 6.41
CA ARG A 357 4.50 -12.57 6.94
C ARG A 357 4.35 -12.62 8.48
N ILE A 358 3.67 -11.64 9.07
CA ILE A 358 3.44 -11.53 10.54
C ILE A 358 1.99 -11.15 10.93
N GLY A 359 1.01 -11.32 10.05
CA GLY A 359 -0.39 -10.93 10.32
C GLY A 359 -0.69 -9.42 10.39
N LEU A 360 0.32 -8.58 10.57
CA LEU A 360 0.22 -7.11 10.51
C LEU A 360 -0.20 -6.64 9.10
N ALA A 361 -1.15 -5.71 9.05
CA ALA A 361 -1.65 -5.09 7.83
C ALA A 361 -1.67 -3.56 7.94
N GLU A 362 -1.61 -2.85 6.82
CA GLU A 362 -1.58 -1.37 6.72
C GLU A 362 -2.73 -0.70 7.51
N LYS A 363 -3.94 -1.29 7.50
CA LYS A 363 -5.08 -0.82 8.31
C LYS A 363 -4.90 -0.99 9.83
N THR A 364 -4.10 -1.96 10.27
CA THR A 364 -3.72 -2.15 11.68
C THR A 364 -2.65 -1.13 12.08
N VAL A 365 -1.72 -0.79 11.17
CA VAL A 365 -0.74 0.29 11.37
C VAL A 365 -1.45 1.64 11.57
N GLN A 366 -2.45 1.93 10.74
CA GLN A 366 -3.31 3.12 10.87
C GLN A 366 -4.08 3.16 12.19
N MET A 367 -4.58 2.02 12.68
CA MET A 367 -5.24 1.92 13.99
C MET A 367 -4.26 2.18 15.14
N ALA A 368 -3.07 1.55 15.10
CA ALA A 368 -2.04 1.73 16.10
C ALA A 368 -1.52 3.18 16.16
N LEU A 369 -1.38 3.84 15.00
CA LEU A 369 -0.96 5.24 14.92
C LEU A 369 -2.02 6.18 15.53
N GLY A 370 -3.30 5.96 15.22
CA GLY A 370 -4.41 6.72 15.83
C GLY A 370 -4.52 6.49 17.35
N GLN A 371 -4.29 5.26 17.81
CA GLN A 371 -4.25 4.97 19.25
C GLN A 371 -3.06 5.66 19.94
N ALA A 372 -1.88 5.62 19.34
CA ALA A 372 -0.68 6.25 19.88
C ALA A 372 -0.84 7.77 20.00
N ALA A 373 -1.44 8.41 19.00
CA ALA A 373 -1.75 9.84 19.02
C ALA A 373 -2.65 10.21 20.21
N VAL A 374 -3.75 9.48 20.43
CA VAL A 374 -4.65 9.69 21.60
C VAL A 374 -3.96 9.49 22.95
N TYR A 375 -2.92 8.65 23.02
CA TYR A 375 -2.11 8.48 24.25
C TYR A 375 -1.00 9.53 24.43
N CYS A 376 -0.67 10.31 23.40
CA CYS A 376 0.42 11.29 23.42
C CYS A 376 -0.07 12.75 23.32
N GLU A 377 -1.32 12.98 22.92
CA GLU A 377 -1.92 14.32 22.83
C GLU A 377 -2.43 14.83 24.18
N ASN A 378 -2.01 16.05 24.55
CA ASN A 378 -2.59 16.79 25.68
C ASN A 378 -3.97 17.37 25.36
N HIS A 379 -4.40 17.34 24.10
CA HIS A 379 -5.71 17.83 23.66
C HIS A 379 -6.77 16.74 23.88
N SER A 380 -7.66 16.95 24.84
CA SER A 380 -8.84 16.09 24.98
C SER A 380 -9.71 16.15 23.71
N PRO A 381 -10.32 15.02 23.30
CA PRO A 381 -11.35 15.05 22.27
C PRO A 381 -12.52 15.95 22.69
N SER A 382 -13.30 16.39 21.70
CA SER A 382 -14.61 16.99 21.96
C SER A 382 -15.45 16.06 22.85
N SER A 383 -16.16 16.61 23.83
CA SER A 383 -16.98 15.87 24.81
C SER A 383 -18.12 15.02 24.22
N LYS A 384 -18.28 15.04 22.89
CA LYS A 384 -19.20 14.20 22.11
C LYS A 384 -18.59 12.86 21.66
N VAL A 385 -17.28 12.66 21.78
CA VAL A 385 -16.59 11.44 21.28
C VAL A 385 -16.62 10.33 22.34
N GLN A 386 -17.47 9.33 22.13
CA GLN A 386 -17.66 8.21 23.08
C GLN A 386 -16.50 7.20 23.09
N SER A 387 -15.88 6.93 21.93
CA SER A 387 -14.76 5.99 21.79
C SER A 387 -13.54 6.64 21.10
N PRO A 388 -12.73 7.44 21.82
CA PRO A 388 -11.65 8.24 21.23
C PRO A 388 -10.66 7.44 20.37
N PHE A 389 -10.29 6.23 20.80
CA PHE A 389 -9.39 5.35 20.06
C PHE A 389 -9.96 4.86 18.72
N GLU A 390 -11.28 4.71 18.61
CA GLU A 390 -11.94 4.26 17.38
C GLU A 390 -12.10 5.41 16.40
N GLU A 391 -12.49 6.59 16.89
CA GLU A 391 -12.64 7.80 16.07
C GLU A 391 -11.29 8.31 15.57
N ALA A 392 -10.25 8.34 16.41
CA ALA A 392 -8.88 8.64 15.97
C ALA A 392 -8.38 7.63 14.92
N ALA A 393 -8.63 6.34 15.11
CA ALA A 393 -8.31 5.32 14.12
C ALA A 393 -9.15 5.43 12.83
N LYS A 394 -10.36 6.01 12.87
CA LYS A 394 -11.20 6.34 11.71
C LYS A 394 -10.66 7.58 10.98
N ILE A 395 -10.26 8.62 11.70
CA ILE A 395 -9.62 9.83 11.15
C ILE A 395 -8.32 9.47 10.39
N ILE A 396 -7.40 8.70 10.99
CA ILE A 396 -6.15 8.27 10.32
C ILE A 396 -6.46 7.47 9.05
N LYS A 397 -7.46 6.58 9.08
CA LYS A 397 -7.89 5.82 7.89
C LYS A 397 -8.50 6.72 6.81
N GLN A 398 -9.28 7.72 7.19
CA GLN A 398 -9.90 8.66 6.25
C GLN A 398 -8.85 9.56 5.60
N ALA A 399 -7.95 10.16 6.40
CA ALA A 399 -6.82 10.93 5.91
C ALA A 399 -5.96 10.12 4.93
N TYR A 400 -5.57 8.88 5.28
CA TYR A 400 -4.79 8.03 4.37
C TYR A 400 -5.59 7.55 3.14
N SER A 401 -6.92 7.41 3.23
CA SER A 401 -7.74 7.04 2.07
C SER A 401 -7.85 8.19 1.07
N VAL A 402 -7.86 9.44 1.53
CA VAL A 402 -7.95 10.65 0.70
C VAL A 402 -6.57 11.14 0.23
N LEU A 403 -5.53 10.92 1.03
CA LEU A 403 -4.16 11.38 0.81
C LEU A 403 -3.16 10.30 1.30
N PRO A 404 -2.91 9.21 0.55
CA PRO A 404 -2.04 8.08 0.94
C PRO A 404 -0.53 8.42 0.94
N ILE A 405 -0.14 9.40 1.76
CA ILE A 405 1.21 9.97 1.87
C ILE A 405 1.57 10.12 3.35
N TYR A 406 2.32 9.18 3.91
CA TYR A 406 2.78 9.31 5.30
C TYR A 406 3.79 10.46 5.48
N ASP A 407 4.56 10.82 4.44
CA ASP A 407 5.42 12.02 4.44
C ASP A 407 4.63 13.35 4.61
N LYS A 408 3.29 13.36 4.46
CA LYS A 408 2.41 14.47 4.83
C LYS A 408 1.63 14.21 6.12
N ILE A 409 1.04 13.01 6.26
CA ILE A 409 0.19 12.65 7.41
C ILE A 409 0.96 12.64 8.73
N VAL A 410 2.19 12.09 8.77
CA VAL A 410 2.91 11.93 10.04
C VAL A 410 3.42 13.27 10.60
N PRO A 411 4.00 14.19 9.80
CA PRO A 411 4.30 15.54 10.28
C PRO A 411 3.06 16.30 10.77
N ALA A 412 1.97 16.30 10.01
CA ALA A 412 0.72 16.96 10.41
C ALA A 412 0.13 16.38 11.71
N LEU A 413 0.22 15.06 11.90
CA LEU A 413 -0.22 14.39 13.12
C LEU A 413 0.62 14.81 14.34
N LEU A 414 1.92 14.99 14.18
CA LEU A 414 2.82 15.48 15.24
C LEU A 414 2.62 16.97 15.55
N GLU A 415 2.20 17.77 14.57
CA GLU A 415 2.00 19.22 14.69
C GLU A 415 0.64 19.60 15.28
N VAL A 416 -0.47 19.08 14.71
CA VAL A 416 -1.84 19.53 15.08
C VAL A 416 -2.67 18.49 15.83
N GLY A 417 -2.16 17.26 15.98
CA GLY A 417 -2.88 16.14 16.60
C GLY A 417 -3.93 15.49 15.70
N VAL A 418 -4.41 14.30 16.09
CA VAL A 418 -5.33 13.49 15.28
C VAL A 418 -6.67 14.18 15.07
N TRP A 419 -7.15 14.96 16.04
CA TRP A 419 -8.46 15.60 15.98
C TRP A 419 -8.58 16.67 14.89
N LYS A 420 -7.48 17.36 14.57
CA LYS A 420 -7.40 18.40 13.53
C LYS A 420 -6.83 17.90 12.21
N LEU A 421 -6.31 16.67 12.17
CA LEU A 421 -5.74 16.07 10.96
C LEU A 421 -6.65 16.16 9.71
N PRO A 422 -8.00 16.05 9.79
CA PRO A 422 -8.87 16.22 8.62
C PRO A 422 -8.84 17.63 7.98
N GLU A 423 -8.48 18.66 8.75
CA GLU A 423 -8.38 20.05 8.27
C GLU A 423 -7.12 20.24 7.40
N ILE A 424 -6.06 19.47 7.68
CA ILE A 424 -4.75 19.56 7.02
C ILE A 424 -4.57 18.51 5.92
N CYS A 425 -4.99 17.26 6.16
CA CYS A 425 -4.82 16.13 5.25
C CYS A 425 -6.03 15.94 4.33
N SER A 426 -6.31 16.96 3.52
CA SER A 426 -7.38 16.97 2.53
C SER A 426 -6.96 16.35 1.17
N PHE A 427 -7.90 16.25 0.24
CA PHE A 427 -7.65 15.76 -1.12
C PHE A 427 -6.61 16.62 -1.85
N SER A 428 -5.75 15.97 -2.65
CA SER A 428 -4.82 16.64 -3.56
C SER A 428 -4.93 15.99 -4.94
N ILE A 429 -5.04 16.81 -5.99
CA ILE A 429 -4.90 16.31 -7.37
C ILE A 429 -3.48 15.77 -7.59
N GLY A 430 -3.28 14.87 -8.57
CA GLY A 430 -2.07 14.06 -8.68
C GLY A 430 -1.92 12.94 -7.63
N VAL A 431 -2.72 12.92 -6.55
CA VAL A 431 -2.69 11.86 -5.54
C VAL A 431 -3.95 11.00 -5.64
N PRO A 432 -3.86 9.70 -6.01
CA PRO A 432 -5.02 8.84 -6.14
C PRO A 432 -5.66 8.50 -4.78
N VAL A 433 -6.98 8.54 -4.76
CA VAL A 433 -7.85 8.25 -3.61
C VAL A 433 -8.12 6.75 -3.54
N GLY A 434 -8.09 6.20 -2.33
CA GLY A 434 -8.43 4.80 -2.05
C GLY A 434 -9.83 4.45 -2.56
N PRO A 435 -9.97 3.48 -3.48
CA PRO A 435 -11.21 3.28 -4.23
C PRO A 435 -12.36 2.77 -3.36
N MET A 436 -13.57 3.27 -3.62
CA MET A 436 -14.79 2.73 -2.99
C MET A 436 -14.97 1.25 -3.39
N LEU A 437 -15.21 0.39 -2.40
CA LEU A 437 -15.31 -1.06 -2.56
C LEU A 437 -16.76 -1.54 -2.43
N ALA A 438 -17.16 -2.48 -3.31
CA ALA A 438 -18.45 -3.15 -3.22
C ALA A 438 -18.44 -4.25 -2.14
N LYS A 439 -19.58 -4.44 -1.46
CA LYS A 439 -19.90 -5.66 -0.70
C LYS A 439 -20.54 -6.66 -1.68
N ALA A 440 -20.17 -7.93 -1.61
CA ALA A 440 -20.87 -8.99 -2.34
C ALA A 440 -22.26 -9.25 -1.73
N THR A 441 -23.23 -9.48 -2.61
CA THR A 441 -24.67 -9.71 -2.33
C THR A 441 -25.11 -10.93 -3.15
N LYS A 442 -26.03 -11.76 -2.65
CA LYS A 442 -26.36 -13.06 -3.27
C LYS A 442 -27.59 -13.07 -4.17
N SER A 443 -28.50 -12.11 -4.03
CA SER A 443 -29.72 -11.99 -4.84
C SER A 443 -30.12 -10.53 -5.04
N VAL A 444 -30.98 -10.27 -6.04
CA VAL A 444 -31.61 -8.95 -6.24
C VAL A 444 -32.47 -8.57 -5.03
N SER A 445 -33.18 -9.52 -4.41
CA SER A 445 -33.96 -9.29 -3.19
C SER A 445 -33.10 -8.76 -2.03
N GLU A 446 -31.90 -9.31 -1.80
CA GLU A 446 -30.98 -8.82 -0.75
C GLU A 446 -30.47 -7.38 -1.05
N ILE A 447 -30.55 -6.91 -2.30
CA ILE A 447 -30.30 -5.50 -2.65
C ILE A 447 -31.50 -4.63 -2.27
N ILE A 448 -32.71 -5.04 -2.67
CA ILE A 448 -33.97 -4.33 -2.41
C ILE A 448 -34.22 -4.20 -0.90
N ASP A 449 -34.15 -5.30 -0.16
CA ASP A 449 -34.36 -5.34 1.30
C ASP A 449 -33.36 -4.41 2.04
N LYS A 450 -32.12 -4.33 1.54
CA LYS A 450 -31.03 -3.57 2.15
C LYS A 450 -31.08 -2.06 1.83
N PHE A 451 -31.72 -1.68 0.73
CA PHE A 451 -31.87 -0.28 0.30
C PHE A 451 -33.34 0.16 0.29
N GLN A 452 -34.19 -0.51 1.08
CA GLN A 452 -35.61 -0.20 1.19
C GLN A 452 -35.84 1.27 1.59
N GLY A 453 -36.64 1.98 0.80
CA GLY A 453 -36.93 3.41 1.02
C GLY A 453 -35.83 4.39 0.56
N LEU A 454 -34.79 3.92 -0.14
CA LEU A 454 -33.72 4.75 -0.71
C LEU A 454 -33.71 4.67 -2.25
N GLU A 455 -33.43 5.78 -2.91
CA GLU A 455 -33.10 5.79 -4.34
C GLU A 455 -31.70 5.19 -4.54
N TYR A 456 -31.58 4.21 -5.43
CA TYR A 456 -30.30 3.61 -5.82
C TYR A 456 -30.26 3.27 -7.31
N THR A 457 -29.06 3.03 -7.82
CA THR A 457 -28.81 2.73 -9.23
C THR A 457 -28.14 1.37 -9.37
N CYS A 458 -28.41 0.69 -10.49
CA CYS A 458 -27.70 -0.50 -10.91
C CYS A 458 -26.88 -0.17 -12.14
N GLU A 459 -25.58 -0.46 -12.11
CA GLU A 459 -24.61 -0.18 -13.16
C GLU A 459 -23.95 -1.48 -13.65
N TYR A 460 -23.57 -1.54 -14.92
CA TYR A 460 -22.87 -2.69 -15.49
C TYR A 460 -21.49 -2.86 -14.82
N LYS A 461 -21.28 -3.99 -14.15
CA LYS A 461 -19.97 -4.30 -13.54
C LYS A 461 -19.02 -4.90 -14.58
N TYR A 462 -18.44 -4.04 -15.41
CA TYR A 462 -17.44 -4.34 -16.44
C TYR A 462 -16.28 -5.24 -15.96
N ASP A 463 -15.66 -5.96 -16.88
CA ASP A 463 -14.57 -6.93 -16.64
C ASP A 463 -13.25 -6.42 -17.24
N GLY A 464 -12.58 -5.50 -16.55
CA GLY A 464 -11.40 -4.81 -17.06
C GLY A 464 -10.35 -4.52 -15.97
N GLU A 465 -9.67 -3.38 -16.10
CA GLU A 465 -8.83 -2.81 -15.05
C GLU A 465 -9.40 -1.47 -14.60
N ARG A 466 -9.81 -1.38 -13.33
CA ARG A 466 -10.21 -0.12 -12.70
C ARG A 466 -9.05 0.88 -12.73
N ALA A 467 -9.32 2.04 -13.28
CA ALA A 467 -8.41 3.15 -13.43
C ALA A 467 -9.00 4.43 -12.84
N GLN A 468 -8.18 5.15 -12.08
CA GLN A 468 -8.49 6.51 -11.64
C GLN A 468 -7.68 7.47 -12.52
N ILE A 469 -8.37 8.21 -13.39
CA ILE A 469 -7.75 9.12 -14.37
C ILE A 469 -7.80 10.54 -13.79
N HIS A 470 -6.63 11.13 -13.57
CA HIS A 470 -6.44 12.50 -13.14
C HIS A 470 -6.03 13.35 -14.35
N CYS A 471 -6.67 14.51 -14.52
CA CYS A 471 -6.24 15.55 -15.44
C CYS A 471 -5.94 16.81 -14.63
N MET A 472 -4.71 17.31 -14.70
CA MET A 472 -4.27 18.49 -13.97
C MET A 472 -4.60 19.78 -14.74
N GLU A 473 -4.52 20.93 -14.07
CA GLU A 473 -4.82 22.24 -14.68
C GLU A 473 -3.84 22.64 -15.82
N ASP A 474 -2.68 21.98 -15.93
CA ASP A 474 -1.74 22.13 -17.05
C ASP A 474 -2.03 21.18 -18.23
N GLY A 475 -3.09 20.38 -18.14
CA GLY A 475 -3.48 19.37 -19.13
C GLY A 475 -2.72 18.04 -19.03
N SER A 476 -1.81 17.87 -18.06
CA SER A 476 -1.14 16.59 -17.86
C SER A 476 -2.10 15.52 -17.33
N ILE A 477 -2.00 14.31 -17.90
CA ILE A 477 -2.84 13.16 -17.55
C ILE A 477 -2.04 12.14 -16.76
N GLU A 478 -2.61 11.66 -15.65
CA GLU A 478 -2.10 10.51 -14.91
C GLU A 478 -3.18 9.45 -14.71
N ILE A 479 -2.79 8.19 -14.81
CA ILE A 479 -3.71 7.04 -14.70
C ILE A 479 -3.20 6.14 -13.58
N TYR A 480 -4.03 5.90 -12.57
CA TYR A 480 -3.68 5.08 -11.41
C TYR A 480 -4.50 3.79 -11.35
N SER A 481 -3.87 2.67 -10.98
CA SER A 481 -4.54 1.40 -10.77
C SER A 481 -5.40 1.43 -9.50
N ARG A 482 -6.29 0.44 -9.35
CA ARG A 482 -7.01 0.15 -8.09
C ARG A 482 -6.14 0.13 -6.83
N ASN A 483 -4.84 -0.17 -6.94
CA ASN A 483 -3.89 -0.22 -5.83
C ASN A 483 -3.06 1.06 -5.70
N ALA A 484 -3.45 2.15 -6.39
CA ALA A 484 -2.71 3.40 -6.54
C ALA A 484 -1.33 3.23 -7.23
N GLU A 485 -1.17 2.25 -8.13
CA GLU A 485 0.06 2.10 -8.93
C GLU A 485 -0.03 2.97 -10.20
N ARG A 486 1.05 3.67 -10.56
CA ARG A 486 1.05 4.60 -11.72
C ARG A 486 1.07 3.86 -13.06
N ASN A 487 -0.10 3.78 -13.69
CA ASN A 487 -0.39 3.09 -14.95
C ASN A 487 -0.33 3.99 -16.20
N THR A 488 -0.01 5.28 -16.09
CA THR A 488 0.03 6.23 -17.23
C THR A 488 0.81 5.69 -18.44
N GLY A 489 2.01 5.12 -18.22
CA GLY A 489 2.87 4.54 -19.27
C GLY A 489 2.45 3.16 -19.81
N LYS A 490 1.29 2.64 -19.41
CA LYS A 490 0.65 1.41 -19.91
C LYS A 490 -0.51 1.71 -20.88
N TYR A 491 -1.10 2.89 -20.78
CA TYR A 491 -2.28 3.31 -21.53
C TYR A 491 -2.08 4.67 -22.24
N PRO A 492 -1.03 4.83 -23.07
CA PRO A 492 -0.79 6.09 -23.79
C PRO A 492 -1.90 6.41 -24.79
N ASP A 493 -2.62 5.40 -25.27
CA ASP A 493 -3.83 5.51 -26.09
C ASP A 493 -5.04 6.04 -25.32
N VAL A 494 -5.14 5.78 -24.02
CA VAL A 494 -6.18 6.39 -23.16
C VAL A 494 -5.79 7.83 -22.84
N VAL A 495 -4.52 8.10 -22.56
CA VAL A 495 -3.99 9.47 -22.34
C VAL A 495 -4.26 10.38 -23.56
N ASP A 496 -3.90 9.94 -24.76
CA ASP A 496 -4.16 10.66 -26.02
C ASP A 496 -5.67 10.86 -26.26
N ALA A 497 -6.49 9.86 -25.92
CA ALA A 497 -7.93 9.92 -26.08
C ALA A 497 -8.65 10.91 -25.14
N VAL A 498 -8.08 11.29 -23.97
CA VAL A 498 -8.76 12.16 -22.99
C VAL A 498 -9.27 13.46 -23.63
N SER A 499 -8.42 14.09 -24.45
CA SER A 499 -8.75 15.33 -25.16
C SER A 499 -10.00 15.25 -26.06
N ARG A 500 -10.39 14.03 -26.48
CA ARG A 500 -11.43 13.77 -27.48
C ARG A 500 -12.83 13.60 -26.88
N PHE A 501 -12.93 13.38 -25.57
CA PHE A 501 -14.19 13.15 -24.85
C PHE A 501 -14.46 14.18 -23.74
N LEU A 502 -13.65 15.24 -23.67
CA LEU A 502 -13.81 16.36 -22.74
C LEU A 502 -14.69 17.46 -23.32
N LYS A 503 -15.64 17.96 -22.52
CA LYS A 503 -16.36 19.20 -22.84
C LYS A 503 -15.46 20.42 -22.61
N PRO A 504 -15.54 21.49 -23.41
CA PRO A 504 -14.67 22.68 -23.31
C PRO A 504 -14.71 23.43 -21.97
N THR A 505 -15.68 23.13 -21.11
CA THR A 505 -15.81 23.67 -19.75
C THR A 505 -14.89 22.97 -18.74
N VAL A 506 -14.30 21.82 -19.06
CA VAL A 506 -13.47 21.03 -18.15
C VAL A 506 -12.00 21.42 -18.30
N LYS A 507 -11.36 21.78 -17.19
CA LYS A 507 -9.93 22.12 -17.11
C LYS A 507 -9.12 21.07 -16.35
N SER A 508 -9.73 20.43 -15.36
CA SER A 508 -9.07 19.47 -14.45
C SER A 508 -10.11 18.56 -13.82
N PHE A 509 -9.86 17.26 -13.71
CA PHE A 509 -10.82 16.31 -13.17
C PHE A 509 -10.14 15.09 -12.51
N VAL A 510 -10.91 14.34 -11.71
CA VAL A 510 -10.57 12.96 -11.35
C VAL A 510 -11.77 12.05 -11.63
N LEU A 511 -11.59 11.12 -12.56
CA LEU A 511 -12.58 10.17 -13.07
C LEU A 511 -12.25 8.76 -12.54
N ASP A 512 -13.24 8.06 -12.01
CA ASP A 512 -13.15 6.63 -11.67
C ASP A 512 -13.86 5.82 -12.75
N CYS A 513 -13.14 4.87 -13.35
CA CYS A 513 -13.55 4.18 -14.57
C CYS A 513 -12.98 2.76 -14.65
N GLU A 514 -13.55 1.92 -15.53
CA GLU A 514 -12.96 0.62 -15.89
C GLU A 514 -12.41 0.71 -17.32
N ILE A 515 -11.13 0.41 -17.51
CA ILE A 515 -10.52 0.26 -18.85
C ILE A 515 -10.73 -1.19 -19.28
N VAL A 516 -11.43 -1.40 -20.40
CA VAL A 516 -11.87 -2.71 -20.88
C VAL A 516 -11.35 -2.94 -22.30
N ALA A 517 -10.91 -4.17 -22.62
CA ALA A 517 -10.52 -4.50 -24.00
C ALA A 517 -11.75 -4.45 -24.92
N TYR A 518 -11.59 -3.92 -26.14
CA TYR A 518 -12.72 -3.59 -27.00
C TYR A 518 -12.40 -3.79 -28.49
N ASP A 519 -13.26 -4.53 -29.17
CA ASP A 519 -13.26 -4.71 -30.63
C ASP A 519 -14.04 -3.55 -31.26
N ARG A 520 -13.32 -2.62 -31.89
CA ARG A 520 -13.91 -1.42 -32.50
C ARG A 520 -14.63 -1.68 -33.82
N GLU A 521 -14.33 -2.80 -34.49
CA GLU A 521 -15.01 -3.20 -35.74
C GLU A 521 -16.38 -3.81 -35.42
N LYS A 522 -16.41 -4.76 -34.48
CA LYS A 522 -17.63 -5.46 -34.04
C LYS A 522 -18.40 -4.69 -32.95
N LYS A 523 -17.85 -3.55 -32.50
CA LYS A 523 -18.37 -2.69 -31.43
C LYS A 523 -18.68 -3.47 -30.15
N LYS A 524 -17.74 -4.32 -29.72
CA LYS A 524 -17.94 -5.31 -28.66
C LYS A 524 -16.85 -5.28 -27.60
N ILE A 525 -17.25 -5.45 -26.34
CA ILE A 525 -16.34 -5.76 -25.22
C ILE A 525 -15.65 -7.11 -25.47
N LEU A 526 -14.38 -7.20 -25.05
CA LEU A 526 -13.57 -8.41 -25.06
C LEU A 526 -13.21 -8.83 -23.62
N PRO A 527 -13.04 -10.14 -23.33
CA PRO A 527 -12.76 -10.61 -21.97
C PRO A 527 -11.48 -10.00 -21.35
N PHE A 528 -11.44 -9.87 -20.02
CA PHE A 528 -10.24 -9.41 -19.27
C PHE A 528 -8.95 -10.15 -19.66
N GLN A 529 -9.04 -11.43 -20.03
CA GLN A 529 -7.90 -12.22 -20.51
C GLN A 529 -7.20 -11.58 -21.71
N VAL A 530 -7.95 -10.97 -22.65
CA VAL A 530 -7.40 -10.24 -23.79
C VAL A 530 -6.71 -8.94 -23.32
N LEU A 531 -7.35 -8.18 -22.43
CA LEU A 531 -6.75 -6.97 -21.83
C LEU A 531 -5.42 -7.29 -21.14
N SER A 532 -5.34 -8.42 -20.43
CA SER A 532 -4.17 -8.86 -19.67
C SER A 532 -2.92 -9.14 -20.53
N THR A 533 -3.07 -9.27 -21.85
CA THR A 533 -1.96 -9.44 -22.80
C THR A 533 -1.24 -8.13 -23.14
N ARG A 534 -1.81 -6.95 -22.79
CA ARG A 534 -1.15 -5.67 -23.03
C ARG A 534 0.17 -5.55 -22.24
N ALA A 535 1.19 -5.02 -22.90
CA ALA A 535 2.46 -4.68 -22.27
C ALA A 535 2.26 -3.68 -21.11
N ARG A 536 3.07 -3.80 -20.05
CA ARG A 536 2.83 -3.11 -18.76
C ARG A 536 3.71 -1.87 -18.51
N LYS A 537 4.82 -1.74 -19.21
CA LYS A 537 5.79 -0.63 -19.07
C LYS A 537 6.33 -0.27 -20.45
N ALA A 538 6.62 1.01 -20.69
CA ALA A 538 7.17 1.55 -21.94
C ALA A 538 6.36 1.19 -23.21
N VAL A 539 5.03 1.33 -23.15
CA VAL A 539 4.16 1.13 -24.32
C VAL A 539 4.22 2.34 -25.24
N THR A 540 4.41 2.14 -26.56
CA THR A 540 4.16 3.20 -27.57
C THR A 540 2.80 2.98 -28.22
N ILE A 541 2.17 4.04 -28.74
CA ILE A 541 0.83 3.96 -29.35
C ILE A 541 0.81 3.01 -30.56
N ASN A 542 1.90 2.97 -31.33
CA ASN A 542 2.03 2.15 -32.54
C ASN A 542 2.13 0.65 -32.25
N ASP A 543 2.51 0.25 -31.04
CA ASP A 543 2.65 -1.16 -30.63
C ASP A 543 1.34 -1.78 -30.11
N ILE A 544 0.26 -1.00 -30.03
CA ILE A 544 -0.98 -1.40 -29.36
C ILE A 544 -1.84 -2.28 -30.26
N LYS A 545 -1.78 -3.59 -29.98
CA LYS A 545 -2.59 -4.62 -30.66
C LYS A 545 -3.98 -4.83 -30.06
N VAL A 546 -4.18 -4.43 -28.80
CA VAL A 546 -5.46 -4.56 -28.08
C VAL A 546 -6.00 -3.17 -27.78
N SER A 547 -6.97 -2.74 -28.61
CA SER A 547 -7.78 -1.55 -28.37
C SER A 547 -8.56 -1.67 -27.07
N VAL A 548 -8.82 -0.53 -26.43
CA VAL A 548 -9.62 -0.42 -25.21
C VAL A 548 -10.71 0.64 -25.35
N CYS A 549 -11.75 0.48 -24.54
CA CYS A 549 -12.75 1.50 -24.25
C CYS A 549 -12.72 1.78 -22.74
N THR A 550 -12.91 3.05 -22.36
CA THR A 550 -12.91 3.50 -20.97
C THR A 550 -14.34 3.74 -20.52
N PHE A 551 -14.83 2.99 -19.53
CA PHE A 551 -16.19 3.11 -19.00
C PHE A 551 -16.20 3.90 -17.70
N GLY A 552 -16.60 5.18 -17.77
CA GLY A 552 -16.66 6.10 -16.62
C GLY A 552 -17.90 5.89 -15.76
N PHE A 553 -17.72 5.69 -14.45
CA PHE A 553 -18.83 5.47 -13.50
C PHE A 553 -18.91 6.50 -12.36
N ASP A 554 -17.81 7.16 -11.98
CA ASP A 554 -17.84 8.19 -10.92
C ASP A 554 -16.85 9.33 -11.21
N ILE A 555 -17.08 10.50 -10.61
CA ILE A 555 -16.18 11.66 -10.70
C ILE A 555 -15.93 12.22 -9.29
N LEU A 556 -14.66 12.23 -8.90
CA LEU A 556 -14.22 12.51 -7.52
C LEU A 556 -13.78 13.96 -7.31
N TYR A 557 -13.50 14.68 -8.40
CA TYR A 557 -13.07 16.08 -8.42
C TYR A 557 -13.32 16.68 -9.81
N ILE A 558 -13.69 17.97 -9.88
CA ILE A 558 -13.87 18.74 -11.12
C ILE A 558 -13.52 20.22 -10.89
N ASN A 559 -12.72 20.81 -11.78
CA ASN A 559 -12.41 22.26 -11.84
C ASN A 559 -12.24 22.95 -10.47
N GLY A 560 -11.22 22.55 -9.69
CA GLY A 560 -10.98 23.10 -8.35
C GLY A 560 -11.83 22.51 -7.21
N LYS A 561 -12.97 21.87 -7.49
CA LYS A 561 -13.91 21.34 -6.49
C LYS A 561 -13.74 19.82 -6.26
N PRO A 562 -13.33 19.37 -5.06
CA PRO A 562 -13.43 17.97 -4.65
C PRO A 562 -14.90 17.58 -4.44
N LEU A 563 -15.28 16.38 -4.90
CA LEU A 563 -16.63 15.84 -4.82
C LEU A 563 -16.75 14.65 -3.85
N LEU A 564 -15.67 14.29 -3.15
CA LEU A 564 -15.57 13.10 -2.30
C LEU A 564 -16.60 13.00 -1.15
N GLN A 565 -17.26 14.10 -0.78
CA GLN A 565 -18.32 14.13 0.24
C GLN A 565 -19.71 14.46 -0.35
N GLU A 566 -19.80 14.66 -1.66
CA GLU A 566 -21.05 14.91 -2.37
C GLU A 566 -21.82 13.61 -2.61
N GLN A 567 -23.15 13.70 -2.72
CA GLN A 567 -24.00 12.54 -3.03
C GLN A 567 -23.72 12.01 -4.45
N LEU A 568 -23.83 10.69 -4.66
CA LEU A 568 -23.57 10.06 -5.96
C LEU A 568 -24.38 10.70 -7.11
N LYS A 569 -25.60 11.17 -6.84
CA LYS A 569 -26.43 11.90 -7.79
C LYS A 569 -25.74 13.17 -8.33
N VAL A 570 -25.28 14.04 -7.43
CA VAL A 570 -24.53 15.27 -7.76
C VAL A 570 -23.23 14.93 -8.52
N ARG A 571 -22.56 13.83 -8.16
CA ARG A 571 -21.37 13.36 -8.88
C ARG A 571 -21.71 12.88 -10.30
N ARG A 572 -22.77 12.07 -10.48
CA ARG A 572 -23.22 11.64 -11.82
C ARG A 572 -23.71 12.80 -12.68
N GLU A 573 -24.36 13.80 -12.09
CA GLU A 573 -24.70 15.06 -12.78
C GLU A 573 -23.43 15.79 -13.25
N HIS A 574 -22.40 15.91 -12.41
CA HIS A 574 -21.09 16.43 -12.85
C HIS A 574 -20.42 15.56 -13.92
N LEU A 575 -20.48 14.24 -13.82
CA LEU A 575 -19.89 13.28 -14.77
C LEU A 575 -20.50 13.47 -16.17
N TYR A 576 -21.82 13.42 -16.27
CA TYR A 576 -22.55 13.55 -17.53
C TYR A 576 -22.41 14.96 -18.14
N ASN A 577 -22.28 15.99 -17.30
CA ASN A 577 -22.02 17.37 -17.74
C ASN A 577 -20.55 17.67 -18.07
N SER A 578 -19.60 16.76 -17.79
CA SER A 578 -18.16 16.96 -18.05
C SER A 578 -17.66 16.27 -19.32
N PHE A 579 -18.28 15.16 -19.73
CA PHE A 579 -17.77 14.31 -20.82
C PHE A 579 -18.80 14.07 -21.94
N GLU A 580 -18.31 13.67 -23.12
CA GLU A 580 -19.10 13.25 -24.29
C GLU A 580 -18.70 11.82 -24.69
N GLU A 581 -19.68 10.96 -24.98
CA GLU A 581 -19.38 9.57 -25.34
C GLU A 581 -18.79 9.45 -26.75
N VAL A 582 -17.65 8.76 -26.85
CA VAL A 582 -16.96 8.44 -28.10
C VAL A 582 -16.95 6.91 -28.26
N PRO A 583 -17.86 6.32 -29.07
CA PRO A 583 -18.08 4.88 -29.11
C PRO A 583 -16.81 4.04 -29.31
N GLY A 584 -16.57 3.10 -28.39
CA GLY A 584 -15.36 2.26 -28.40
C GLY A 584 -14.06 2.95 -27.98
N VAL A 585 -14.14 4.15 -27.41
CA VAL A 585 -13.00 4.92 -26.86
C VAL A 585 -13.30 5.36 -25.42
N PHE A 586 -14.38 6.11 -25.21
CA PHE A 586 -14.91 6.48 -23.90
C PHE A 586 -16.42 6.39 -23.89
N GLN A 587 -16.98 5.78 -22.86
CA GLN A 587 -18.40 5.62 -22.65
C GLN A 587 -18.75 5.80 -21.18
N LEU A 588 -20.00 6.12 -20.90
CA LEU A 588 -20.54 6.17 -19.55
C LEU A 588 -20.98 4.75 -19.14
N ALA A 589 -20.90 4.45 -17.85
CA ALA A 589 -21.39 3.17 -17.35
C ALA A 589 -22.89 3.00 -17.63
N THR A 590 -23.24 1.92 -18.31
CA THR A 590 -24.63 1.55 -18.59
C THR A 590 -25.37 1.34 -17.27
N ALA A 591 -26.44 2.10 -17.06
CA ALA A 591 -27.08 2.25 -15.75
C ALA A 591 -28.60 2.29 -15.85
N ILE A 592 -29.28 1.84 -14.79
CA ILE A 592 -30.69 2.13 -14.51
C ILE A 592 -30.85 2.65 -13.07
N THR A 593 -31.91 3.40 -12.81
CA THR A 593 -32.38 3.76 -11.47
C THR A 593 -33.77 3.17 -11.33
N SER A 594 -33.90 2.11 -10.53
CA SER A 594 -35.16 1.42 -10.28
C SER A 594 -35.09 0.71 -8.94
N SER A 595 -36.26 0.48 -8.33
CA SER A 595 -36.44 -0.38 -7.16
C SER A 595 -37.23 -1.65 -7.49
N ASP A 596 -37.60 -1.87 -8.75
CA ASP A 596 -38.37 -3.03 -9.18
C ASP A 596 -37.49 -4.29 -9.37
N LEU A 597 -37.99 -5.43 -8.92
CA LEU A 597 -37.24 -6.68 -8.94
C LEU A 597 -37.08 -7.24 -10.36
N GLU A 598 -38.11 -7.15 -11.20
CA GLU A 598 -38.09 -7.69 -12.57
C GLU A 598 -37.23 -6.82 -13.49
N GLU A 599 -37.30 -5.49 -13.36
CA GLU A 599 -36.40 -4.57 -14.08
C GLU A 599 -34.93 -4.80 -13.72
N ILE A 600 -34.59 -4.88 -12.43
CA ILE A 600 -33.21 -5.11 -11.99
C ILE A 600 -32.71 -6.50 -12.42
N GLN A 601 -33.55 -7.54 -12.31
CA GLN A 601 -33.19 -8.89 -12.76
C GLN A 601 -32.96 -8.93 -14.28
N LYS A 602 -33.88 -8.36 -15.07
CA LYS A 602 -33.73 -8.24 -16.54
C LYS A 602 -32.49 -7.45 -16.94
N PHE A 603 -32.16 -6.39 -16.20
CA PHE A 603 -30.94 -5.59 -16.41
C PHE A 603 -29.67 -6.39 -16.10
N LEU A 604 -29.66 -7.17 -15.01
CA LEU A 604 -28.59 -8.10 -14.65
C LEU A 604 -28.41 -9.19 -15.72
N ASP A 605 -29.49 -9.81 -16.18
CA ASP A 605 -29.44 -10.83 -17.24
C ASP A 605 -28.91 -10.23 -18.56
N THR A 606 -29.28 -8.99 -18.88
CA THR A 606 -28.72 -8.27 -20.04
C THR A 606 -27.24 -7.96 -19.85
N ALA A 607 -26.79 -7.59 -18.64
CA ALA A 607 -25.38 -7.36 -18.31
C ALA A 607 -24.51 -8.63 -18.39
N VAL A 608 -25.11 -9.81 -18.15
CA VAL A 608 -24.43 -11.12 -18.30
C VAL A 608 -24.42 -11.57 -19.76
N ASN A 609 -25.50 -11.35 -20.50
CA ASN A 609 -25.67 -11.83 -21.88
C ASN A 609 -25.06 -10.91 -22.95
N SER A 610 -24.69 -9.66 -22.62
CA SER A 610 -24.03 -8.71 -23.55
C SER A 610 -22.51 -8.92 -23.72
N ARG A 611 -21.98 -10.04 -23.20
CA ARG A 611 -20.57 -10.47 -23.29
C ARG A 611 -20.19 -11.01 -24.67
#